data_AF-A0A1V4U2J0-F1
#
_entry.id   AF-A0A1V4U2J0-F1
#
_cell.length_a   1.000
_cell.length_b   1.000
_cell.length_c   1.000
_cell.angle_alpha   90.00
_cell.angle_beta   90.00
_cell.angle_gamma   90.00
#
_symmetry.space_group_name_H-M   'P 1'
#
loop_
_entity.id
_entity.type
_entity.pdbx_description
1 polymer ?
#
loop_
_entity_poly.entity_id
_entity_poly.type
_entity_poly.pdbx_seq_one_letter_code
_entity_poly.pdbx_strand_id
1 'polypeptide(L)'
;MWIRVKSIHCVSTGPGELTEEPFFIVSRYPGNALSETWGPFSIRDGQTILLNRLIENPPGNTVQITLFDSDEPGHHGGGPHDDHLGEIRVDSSDTRGSFNAIFPHYEGMHGGRSRQREYIIYYDLIDDERDLPVKPYLLQLVSLHCRDAQERKDRVFITVDGERVLGPRNMKTGDILPLVSSVDPIPIGSAATIELWEQDSNRNDKFGSFTLVIRSDFNFDRPLDPIRFHRDKGITGDATYNLYYRVTPSS
;
A
#
# COMPACT_ATOMS: atom_id res chain seq x y z
N MET A 1 12.12 1.89 21.64
CA MET A 1 11.69 1.45 20.29
C MET A 1 11.12 2.66 19.58
N TRP A 2 11.20 2.70 18.27
CA TRP A 2 10.63 3.74 17.42
C TRP A 2 9.70 3.12 16.39
N ILE A 3 8.67 3.88 16.04
CA ILE A 3 7.74 3.55 14.97
C ILE A 3 7.97 4.55 13.85
N ARG A 4 8.39 4.08 12.68
CA ARG A 4 8.48 4.90 11.47
C ARG A 4 7.25 4.66 10.61
N VAL A 5 6.31 5.59 10.61
CA VAL A 5 5.16 5.55 9.69
C VAL A 5 5.66 6.09 8.35
N LYS A 6 5.86 5.18 7.38
CA LYS A 6 6.50 5.49 6.10
C LYS A 6 5.53 6.19 5.16
N SER A 7 4.36 5.61 4.97
CA SER A 7 3.41 6.07 3.96
C SER A 7 2.00 5.59 4.24
N ILE A 8 1.06 6.31 3.63
CA ILE A 8 -0.32 5.87 3.40
C ILE A 8 -0.53 5.69 1.90
N HIS A 9 -1.12 4.56 1.53
CA HIS A 9 -1.51 4.23 0.18
C HIS A 9 -3.02 4.11 0.10
N CYS A 10 -3.65 4.84 -0.82
CA CYS A 10 -5.08 4.71 -1.09
C CYS A 10 -5.26 3.63 -2.15
N VAL A 11 -5.90 2.53 -1.79
CA VAL A 11 -6.24 1.45 -2.71
C VAL A 11 -7.50 1.82 -3.50
N SER A 12 -8.51 2.34 -2.81
CA SER A 12 -9.73 2.83 -3.44
C SER A 12 -10.34 3.97 -2.65
N THR A 13 -10.74 5.02 -3.35
CA THR A 13 -11.66 6.06 -2.90
C THR A 13 -13.10 5.54 -2.91
N GLY A 14 -13.97 6.29 -2.25
CA GLY A 14 -15.38 6.11 -2.13
C GLY A 14 -16.06 6.25 -3.48
N PRO A 15 -17.22 5.58 -3.68
CA PRO A 15 -17.92 5.66 -4.95
C PRO A 15 -18.32 7.09 -5.31
N GLY A 16 -17.73 7.62 -6.37
CA GLY A 16 -18.03 8.97 -6.89
C GLY A 16 -17.02 10.03 -6.46
N GLU A 17 -16.06 9.67 -5.61
CA GLU A 17 -15.00 10.56 -5.15
C GLU A 17 -13.73 10.38 -5.99
N LEU A 18 -13.13 11.51 -6.39
CA LEU A 18 -11.85 11.52 -7.10
C LEU A 18 -10.67 11.50 -6.15
N THR A 19 -10.88 12.00 -4.93
CA THR A 19 -9.91 12.09 -3.85
C THR A 19 -10.61 11.77 -2.53
N GLU A 20 -9.83 11.31 -1.59
CA GLU A 20 -10.18 11.17 -0.17
C GLU A 20 -9.29 12.05 0.68
N GLU A 21 -9.67 12.23 1.95
CA GLU A 21 -9.01 13.10 2.90
C GLU A 21 -8.60 12.40 4.22
N PRO A 22 -7.90 11.24 4.17
CA PRO A 22 -7.52 10.53 5.38
C PRO A 22 -6.63 11.37 6.29
N PHE A 23 -6.82 11.19 7.59
CA PHE A 23 -5.95 11.76 8.62
C PHE A 23 -5.72 10.77 9.76
N PHE A 24 -4.62 10.99 10.49
CA PHE A 24 -4.25 10.17 11.64
C PHE A 24 -4.41 10.92 12.94
N ILE A 25 -4.77 10.19 13.99
CA ILE A 25 -4.57 10.61 15.37
C ILE A 25 -3.62 9.60 16.02
N VAL A 26 -2.48 10.08 16.51
CA VAL A 26 -1.49 9.29 17.24
C VAL A 26 -1.67 9.52 18.73
N SER A 27 -1.79 8.44 19.50
CA SER A 27 -1.96 8.45 20.97
C SER A 27 -0.97 7.50 21.65
N ARG A 28 -0.61 7.76 22.91
CA ARG A 28 0.34 6.93 23.68
C ARG A 28 -0.20 6.60 25.08
N TYR A 29 0.00 5.36 25.53
CA TYR A 29 -0.45 4.84 26.84
C TYR A 29 0.61 3.92 27.48
N PRO A 30 0.72 3.78 28.81
CA PRO A 30 0.25 4.72 29.83
C PRO A 30 1.18 5.94 29.88
N GLY A 31 0.63 7.13 29.65
CA GLY A 31 1.40 8.38 29.63
C GLY A 31 0.52 9.54 29.20
N ASN A 32 1.00 10.78 29.36
CA ASN A 32 0.28 11.94 28.83
C ASN A 32 -0.09 11.66 27.37
N ALA A 33 -1.38 11.83 27.05
CA ALA A 33 -1.92 11.72 25.72
C ALA A 33 -1.25 12.77 24.82
N LEU A 34 -0.09 12.43 24.25
CA LEU A 34 0.34 13.03 23.01
C LEU A 34 -0.75 12.65 22.02
N SER A 35 -1.63 13.60 21.70
CA SER A 35 -2.55 13.52 20.56
C SER A 35 -1.93 14.36 19.48
N GLU A 36 -1.19 13.72 18.57
CA GLU A 36 -0.73 14.40 17.35
C GLU A 36 -1.68 14.04 16.21
N THR A 37 -2.06 15.05 15.41
CA THR A 37 -2.89 14.87 14.23
C THR A 37 -2.06 15.06 12.97
N TRP A 38 -2.16 14.13 12.03
CA TRP A 38 -1.48 14.20 10.74
C TRP A 38 -2.50 14.18 9.60
N GLY A 39 -2.50 15.20 8.75
CA GLY A 39 -3.45 15.34 7.66
C GLY A 39 -4.45 16.49 7.90
N PRO A 40 -5.58 16.53 7.16
CA PRO A 40 -5.98 15.56 6.14
C PRO A 40 -5.06 15.54 4.91
N PHE A 41 -5.03 14.40 4.23
CA PHE A 41 -4.22 14.20 3.05
C PHE A 41 -5.10 13.95 1.82
N SER A 42 -5.15 14.88 0.87
CA SER A 42 -5.86 14.64 -0.39
C SER A 42 -5.15 13.57 -1.22
N ILE A 43 -5.76 12.39 -1.35
CA ILE A 43 -5.18 11.19 -1.97
C ILE A 43 -6.15 10.53 -2.95
N ARG A 44 -5.65 10.00 -4.07
CA ARG A 44 -6.46 9.28 -5.08
C ARG A 44 -6.17 7.79 -5.07
N ASP A 45 -7.01 7.00 -5.73
CA ASP A 45 -6.74 5.58 -6.02
C ASP A 45 -5.33 5.34 -6.52
N GLY A 46 -4.67 4.32 -5.99
CA GLY A 46 -3.32 3.93 -6.36
C GLY A 46 -2.23 4.97 -6.02
N GLN A 47 -2.58 6.07 -5.36
CA GLN A 47 -1.63 7.08 -4.91
C GLN A 47 -1.07 6.71 -3.53
N THR A 48 0.17 7.09 -3.31
CA THR A 48 0.87 6.92 -2.04
C THR A 48 1.42 8.26 -1.59
N ILE A 49 1.18 8.60 -0.33
CA ILE A 49 1.73 9.79 0.32
C ILE A 49 2.82 9.32 1.29
N LEU A 50 4.02 9.82 1.10
CA LEU A 50 5.14 9.59 2.01
C LEU A 50 4.98 10.49 3.24
N LEU A 51 4.96 9.86 4.41
CA LEU A 51 4.82 10.51 5.71
C LEU A 51 6.19 10.61 6.40
N ASN A 52 6.94 9.50 6.41
CA ASN A 52 8.23 9.34 7.10
C ASN A 52 8.25 9.97 8.50
N ARG A 53 7.19 9.74 9.28
CA ARG A 53 7.04 10.26 10.63
C ARG A 53 7.61 9.25 11.64
N LEU A 54 8.37 9.74 12.61
CA LEU A 54 8.93 8.94 13.68
C LEU A 54 8.15 9.18 14.97
N ILE A 55 7.76 8.10 15.63
CA ILE A 55 7.12 8.13 16.94
C ILE A 55 7.99 7.33 17.90
N GLU A 56 8.46 7.96 18.96
CA GLU A 56 9.13 7.26 20.05
C GLU A 56 8.11 6.38 20.80
N ASN A 57 8.47 5.12 21.07
CA ASN A 57 7.70 4.22 21.92
C ASN A 57 8.59 3.70 23.08
N PRO A 58 8.59 4.41 24.23
CA PRO A 58 9.35 4.00 25.41
C PRO A 58 8.90 2.64 25.97
N PRO A 59 9.77 1.92 26.69
CA PRO A 59 9.40 0.66 27.34
C PRO A 59 8.19 0.77 28.25
N GLY A 60 7.29 -0.21 28.18
CA GLY A 60 6.05 -0.25 28.95
C GLY A 60 4.89 0.55 28.33
N ASN A 61 5.12 1.22 27.19
CA ASN A 61 4.08 1.94 26.48
C ASN A 61 3.53 1.16 25.28
N THR A 62 2.34 1.58 24.87
CA THR A 62 1.60 1.27 23.66
C THR A 62 1.38 2.58 22.91
N VAL A 63 1.70 2.60 21.62
CA VAL A 63 1.31 3.68 20.71
C VAL A 63 0.12 3.20 19.90
N GLN A 64 -0.90 4.05 19.81
CA GLN A 64 -2.06 3.83 18.96
C GLN A 64 -2.05 4.86 17.82
N ILE A 65 -2.17 4.40 16.59
CA ILE A 65 -2.30 5.24 15.39
C ILE A 65 -3.68 4.95 14.82
N THR A 66 -4.61 5.88 15.00
CA THR A 66 -5.99 5.77 14.53
C THR A 66 -6.13 6.51 13.20
N LEU A 67 -6.74 5.86 12.21
CA LEU A 67 -7.03 6.41 10.89
C LEU A 67 -8.49 6.82 10.81
N PHE A 68 -8.72 8.02 10.29
CA PHE A 68 -10.03 8.59 10.00
C PHE A 68 -10.08 9.09 8.55
N ASP A 69 -11.28 9.24 8.00
CA ASP A 69 -11.56 10.02 6.81
C ASP A 69 -12.33 11.30 7.14
N SER A 70 -12.31 12.27 6.25
CA SER A 70 -13.02 13.56 6.41
C SER A 70 -13.65 14.00 5.10
N ASP A 71 -14.91 13.67 4.88
CA ASP A 71 -15.56 13.83 3.58
C ASP A 71 -15.90 15.29 3.19
N GLU A 72 -15.92 16.27 4.11
CA GLU A 72 -16.17 17.68 3.75
C GLU A 72 -15.54 18.74 4.68
N PRO A 73 -14.84 19.76 4.12
CA PRO A 73 -14.65 21.04 4.80
C PRO A 73 -15.91 21.90 4.66
N GLY A 74 -16.95 21.66 5.47
CA GLY A 74 -18.14 22.51 5.45
C GLY A 74 -19.40 22.03 6.19
N HIS A 75 -19.52 20.74 6.53
CA HIS A 75 -20.68 20.25 7.28
C HIS A 75 -20.52 20.49 8.79
N HIS A 76 -20.90 21.70 9.20
CA HIS A 76 -21.14 22.06 10.60
C HIS A 76 -22.36 21.30 11.16
N GLY A 77 -22.17 20.06 11.62
CA GLY A 77 -23.24 19.32 12.30
C GLY A 77 -22.85 17.98 12.92
N GLY A 78 -21.89 17.26 12.34
CA GLY A 78 -21.20 16.11 12.94
C GLY A 78 -19.79 16.53 13.36
N GLY A 79 -19.24 15.96 14.43
CA GLY A 79 -17.89 16.32 14.89
C GLY A 79 -16.80 16.08 13.83
N PRO A 80 -15.58 16.62 14.01
CA PRO A 80 -14.46 16.57 13.05
C PRO A 80 -13.83 15.17 12.81
N HIS A 81 -14.60 14.09 13.00
CA HIS A 81 -14.15 12.68 13.06
C HIS A 81 -15.28 11.72 12.60
N ASP A 82 -16.00 11.99 11.53
CA ASP A 82 -17.20 11.22 11.19
C ASP A 82 -16.91 9.78 10.74
N ASP A 83 -15.81 9.53 10.03
CA ASP A 83 -15.47 8.17 9.58
C ASP A 83 -14.21 7.60 10.24
N HIS A 84 -14.40 6.93 11.37
CA HIS A 84 -13.35 6.10 11.95
C HIS A 84 -13.10 4.84 11.11
N LEU A 85 -11.90 4.73 10.54
CA LEU A 85 -11.52 3.65 9.63
C LEU A 85 -10.83 2.49 10.36
N GLY A 86 -10.08 2.77 11.42
CA GLY A 86 -9.45 1.74 12.26
C GLY A 86 -8.22 2.24 13.02
N GLU A 87 -7.53 1.30 13.68
CA GLU A 87 -6.35 1.59 14.51
C GLU A 87 -5.21 0.57 14.30
N ILE A 88 -3.96 1.05 14.32
CA ILE A 88 -2.77 0.23 14.62
C ILE A 88 -2.45 0.43 16.10
N ARG A 89 -2.23 -0.66 16.83
CA ARG A 89 -1.64 -0.63 18.17
C ARG A 89 -0.28 -1.29 18.14
N VAL A 90 0.71 -0.58 18.67
CA VAL A 90 2.09 -1.06 18.74
C VAL A 90 2.55 -1.03 20.19
N ASP A 91 2.83 -2.20 20.74
CA ASP A 91 3.41 -2.34 22.06
C ASP A 91 4.93 -2.22 22.00
N SER A 92 5.55 -1.61 23.01
CA SER A 92 7.02 -1.46 23.09
C SER A 92 7.80 -2.79 23.05
N SER A 93 7.11 -3.91 23.28
CA SER A 93 7.63 -5.28 23.17
C SER A 93 7.49 -5.91 21.78
N ASP A 94 6.84 -5.25 20.83
CA ASP A 94 6.60 -5.81 19.50
C ASP A 94 7.88 -6.12 18.75
N THR A 95 7.78 -7.09 17.84
CA THR A 95 8.93 -7.56 17.05
C THR A 95 9.33 -6.48 16.04
N ARG A 96 10.63 -6.24 15.91
CA ARG A 96 11.17 -5.25 14.97
C ARG A 96 11.03 -5.74 13.54
N GLY A 97 10.83 -4.82 12.61
CA GLY A 97 10.65 -5.17 11.20
C GLY A 97 9.80 -4.16 10.44
N SER A 98 9.43 -4.54 9.23
CA SER A 98 8.55 -3.77 8.35
C SER A 98 7.18 -4.42 8.27
N PHE A 99 6.15 -3.60 8.39
CA PHE A 99 4.76 -4.02 8.49
C PHE A 99 3.87 -3.17 7.59
N ASN A 100 2.68 -3.70 7.34
CA ASN A 100 1.57 -2.93 6.79
C ASN A 100 0.28 -3.24 7.57
N ALA A 101 -0.65 -2.30 7.54
CA ALA A 101 -2.01 -2.48 8.06
C ALA A 101 -3.00 -2.04 6.98
N ILE A 102 -4.01 -2.86 6.73
CA ILE A 102 -5.04 -2.65 5.70
C ILE A 102 -6.33 -2.24 6.41
N PHE A 103 -6.93 -1.15 5.94
CA PHE A 103 -8.16 -0.56 6.48
C PHE A 103 -9.26 -0.55 5.42
N PRO A 104 -9.99 -1.66 5.27
CA PRO A 104 -11.19 -1.65 4.45
C PRO A 104 -12.32 -0.98 5.23
N HIS A 105 -12.97 0.02 4.64
CA HIS A 105 -14.16 0.65 5.20
C HIS A 105 -15.36 0.43 4.29
N TYR A 106 -16.46 -0.01 4.91
CA TYR A 106 -17.70 -0.32 4.21
C TYR A 106 -18.85 0.54 4.74
N GLU A 107 -19.25 1.56 3.98
CA GLU A 107 -20.43 2.36 4.32
C GLU A 107 -21.71 1.74 3.74
N GLY A 108 -22.74 1.62 4.61
CA GLY A 108 -24.13 1.37 4.23
C GLY A 108 -24.51 -0.07 3.86
N MET A 109 -25.08 -0.83 4.80
CA MET A 109 -25.81 -2.09 4.53
C MET A 109 -27.27 -1.87 4.08
N HIS A 110 -27.58 -0.78 3.38
CA HIS A 110 -28.95 -0.51 2.90
C HIS A 110 -28.95 -0.19 1.40
N GLY A 111 -29.29 -1.19 0.57
CA GLY A 111 -29.70 -0.94 -0.82
C GLY A 111 -28.79 -1.43 -1.95
N GLY A 112 -27.84 -2.33 -1.70
CA GLY A 112 -27.26 -3.19 -2.75
C GLY A 112 -26.01 -2.69 -3.48
N ARG A 113 -25.35 -1.63 -3.00
CA ARG A 113 -23.97 -1.28 -3.40
C ARG A 113 -23.16 -0.97 -2.16
N SER A 114 -22.22 -1.85 -1.81
CA SER A 114 -21.23 -1.57 -0.77
C SER A 114 -20.31 -0.46 -1.24
N ARG A 115 -20.26 0.64 -0.48
CA ARG A 115 -19.17 1.61 -0.59
C ARG A 115 -17.92 0.93 -0.05
N GLN A 116 -16.80 0.96 -0.76
CA GLN A 116 -15.54 0.39 -0.28
C GLN A 116 -14.42 1.41 -0.45
N ARG A 117 -14.01 2.01 0.65
CA ARG A 117 -12.74 2.73 0.76
C ARG A 117 -11.70 1.77 1.30
N GLU A 118 -10.48 1.85 0.83
CA GLU A 118 -9.40 0.99 1.34
C GLU A 118 -8.07 1.73 1.38
N TYR A 119 -7.43 1.67 2.55
CA TYR A 119 -6.11 2.25 2.78
C TYR A 119 -5.13 1.21 3.26
N ILE A 120 -3.86 1.36 2.88
CA ILE A 120 -2.75 0.60 3.43
C ILE A 120 -1.75 1.57 4.08
N ILE A 121 -1.48 1.39 5.36
CA ILE A 121 -0.42 2.10 6.06
C ILE A 121 0.82 1.21 6.09
N TYR A 122 1.95 1.72 5.61
CA TYR A 122 3.24 1.04 5.73
C TYR A 122 4.05 1.66 6.86
N TYR A 123 4.54 0.83 7.77
CA TYR A 123 5.31 1.30 8.93
C TYR A 123 6.43 0.33 9.30
N ASP A 124 7.43 0.83 10.02
CA ASP A 124 8.52 0.01 10.55
C ASP A 124 8.62 0.15 12.07
N LEU A 125 9.02 -0.93 12.73
CA LEU A 125 9.39 -0.96 14.14
C LEU A 125 10.90 -1.16 14.25
N ILE A 126 11.59 -0.18 14.83
CA ILE A 126 13.06 -0.10 14.90
C ILE A 126 13.55 0.23 16.31
N ASP A 127 14.81 -0.07 16.64
CA ASP A 127 15.35 0.14 17.99
C ASP A 127 15.86 1.57 18.20
N ASP A 128 16.54 2.13 17.19
CA ASP A 128 17.06 3.50 17.16
C ASP A 128 16.36 4.34 16.07
N GLU A 129 16.21 5.65 16.29
CA GLU A 129 15.59 6.57 15.31
C GLU A 129 16.34 6.59 13.96
N ARG A 130 17.65 6.31 14.00
CA ARG A 130 18.57 6.31 12.85
C ARG A 130 18.63 4.97 12.16
N ASP A 131 18.04 3.93 12.74
CA ASP A 131 18.02 2.62 12.11
C ASP A 131 17.20 2.67 10.82
N LEU A 132 17.73 2.05 9.78
CA LEU A 132 16.94 1.62 8.65
C LEU A 132 16.55 0.17 8.92
N PRO A 133 15.29 -0.22 8.70
CA PRO A 133 14.92 -1.63 8.79
C PRO A 133 15.85 -2.42 7.88
N VAL A 134 16.41 -3.50 8.40
CA VAL A 134 17.19 -4.41 7.57
C VAL A 134 16.26 -4.96 6.50
N LYS A 135 16.61 -4.71 5.25
CA LYS A 135 15.93 -5.24 4.05
C LYS A 135 16.84 -6.31 3.46
N PRO A 136 16.80 -7.55 3.99
CA PRO A 136 17.81 -8.57 3.72
C PRO A 136 17.68 -9.19 2.32
N TYR A 137 16.75 -8.70 1.49
CA TYR A 137 16.50 -9.23 0.16
C TYR A 137 16.35 -8.11 -0.87
N LEU A 138 16.64 -8.44 -2.11
CA LEU A 138 16.44 -7.62 -3.29
C LEU A 138 15.40 -8.28 -4.19
N LEU A 139 14.35 -7.53 -4.54
CA LEU A 139 13.35 -7.90 -5.54
C LEU A 139 13.76 -7.33 -6.89
N GLN A 140 14.04 -8.20 -7.86
CA GLN A 140 14.28 -7.81 -9.24
C GLN A 140 13.05 -8.11 -10.10
N LEU A 141 12.44 -7.06 -10.66
CA LEU A 141 11.40 -7.21 -11.66
C LEU A 141 12.04 -7.57 -13.01
N VAL A 142 11.61 -8.68 -13.62
CA VAL A 142 12.26 -9.22 -14.83
C VAL A 142 11.53 -8.78 -16.09
N SER A 143 10.23 -9.07 -16.18
CA SER A 143 9.40 -8.67 -17.30
C SER A 143 7.93 -8.65 -16.94
N LEU A 144 7.18 -7.74 -17.56
CA LEU A 144 5.72 -7.68 -17.50
C LEU A 144 5.15 -8.07 -18.86
N HIS A 145 4.24 -9.04 -18.88
CA HIS A 145 3.62 -9.55 -20.10
C HIS A 145 2.14 -9.21 -20.08
N CYS A 146 1.67 -8.43 -21.06
CA CYS A 146 0.25 -8.19 -21.27
C CYS A 146 -0.34 -9.37 -22.04
N ARG A 147 -1.18 -10.17 -21.38
CA ARG A 147 -1.88 -11.31 -22.00
C ARG A 147 -3.17 -10.90 -22.66
N ASP A 148 -3.87 -9.96 -22.03
CA ASP A 148 -5.07 -9.33 -22.56
C ASP A 148 -5.12 -7.92 -21.99
N ALA A 149 -5.26 -6.91 -22.85
CA ALA A 149 -5.48 -5.53 -22.43
C ALA A 149 -6.99 -5.26 -22.39
N GLN A 150 -7.43 -4.40 -21.48
CA GLN A 150 -8.86 -4.07 -21.40
C GLN A 150 -9.31 -3.25 -22.61
N GLU A 151 -8.45 -2.32 -23.03
CA GLU A 151 -8.69 -1.46 -24.17
C GLU A 151 -7.71 -1.74 -25.31
N ARG A 152 -7.62 -0.81 -26.27
CA ARG A 152 -6.59 -0.87 -27.30
C ARG A 152 -5.18 -0.81 -26.69
N LYS A 153 -5.02 -0.08 -25.57
CA LYS A 153 -3.79 0.08 -24.80
C LYS A 153 -4.14 0.48 -23.37
N ASP A 154 -3.51 -0.16 -22.40
CA ASP A 154 -3.61 0.18 -20.98
C ASP A 154 -2.36 0.96 -20.56
N ARG A 155 -2.49 1.89 -19.60
CA ARG A 155 -1.37 2.69 -19.06
C ARG A 155 -0.95 2.17 -17.70
N VAL A 156 -0.11 1.14 -17.68
CA VAL A 156 0.18 0.38 -16.46
C VAL A 156 1.35 0.93 -15.65
N PHE A 157 1.27 0.84 -14.32
CA PHE A 157 2.37 1.08 -13.38
C PHE A 157 2.40 0.00 -12.29
N ILE A 158 3.58 -0.20 -11.67
CA ILE A 158 3.76 -1.18 -10.57
C ILE A 158 4.14 -0.42 -9.30
N THR A 159 3.53 -0.82 -8.19
CA THR A 159 3.95 -0.43 -6.84
C THR A 159 4.55 -1.62 -6.09
N VAL A 160 5.54 -1.34 -5.23
CA VAL A 160 6.08 -2.28 -4.25
C VAL A 160 6.06 -1.59 -2.89
N ASP A 161 5.35 -2.18 -1.93
CA ASP A 161 5.04 -1.57 -0.62
C ASP A 161 4.48 -0.14 -0.76
N GLY A 162 3.57 0.04 -1.73
CA GLY A 162 2.95 1.32 -2.07
C GLY A 162 3.86 2.29 -2.85
N GLU A 163 5.17 2.06 -2.92
CA GLU A 163 6.06 2.93 -3.70
C GLU A 163 5.99 2.58 -5.18
N ARG A 164 5.82 3.58 -6.05
CA ARG A 164 5.82 3.37 -7.50
C ARG A 164 7.25 3.08 -7.99
N VAL A 165 7.48 1.86 -8.45
CA VAL A 165 8.79 1.40 -8.93
C VAL A 165 8.87 1.31 -10.45
N LEU A 166 7.74 1.31 -11.14
CA LEU A 166 7.67 1.30 -12.61
C LEU A 166 6.50 2.16 -13.08
N GLY A 167 6.69 2.82 -14.22
CA GLY A 167 5.61 3.36 -15.03
C GLY A 167 5.16 4.77 -14.64
N PRO A 168 4.08 5.27 -15.26
CA PRO A 168 3.18 4.58 -16.19
C PRO A 168 3.82 4.19 -17.54
N ARG A 169 3.38 3.08 -18.14
CA ARG A 169 3.80 2.59 -19.47
C ARG A 169 2.59 2.13 -20.27
N ASN A 170 2.56 2.44 -21.56
CA ASN A 170 1.53 1.90 -22.46
C ASN A 170 1.82 0.44 -22.77
N MET A 171 0.84 -0.44 -22.65
CA MET A 171 0.91 -1.83 -23.09
C MET A 171 -0.37 -2.22 -23.82
N LYS A 172 -0.26 -3.09 -24.84
CA LYS A 172 -1.38 -3.75 -25.51
C LYS A 172 -1.26 -5.25 -25.42
N THR A 173 -2.33 -5.98 -25.72
CA THR A 173 -2.35 -7.45 -25.81
C THR A 173 -1.15 -7.98 -26.59
N GLY A 174 -0.39 -8.88 -25.96
CA GLY A 174 0.80 -9.52 -26.52
C GLY A 174 2.11 -8.77 -26.27
N ASP A 175 2.07 -7.54 -25.75
CA ASP A 175 3.30 -6.81 -25.42
C ASP A 175 4.07 -7.48 -24.28
N ILE A 176 5.39 -7.43 -24.39
CA ILE A 176 6.33 -7.84 -23.34
C ILE A 176 7.19 -6.62 -23.04
N LEU A 177 7.19 -6.19 -21.78
CA LEU A 177 8.00 -5.11 -21.27
C LEU A 177 9.15 -5.68 -20.44
N PRO A 178 10.40 -5.67 -20.93
CA PRO A 178 11.58 -6.03 -20.13
C PRO A 178 11.81 -5.00 -19.02
N LEU A 179 12.02 -5.46 -17.79
CA LEU A 179 12.13 -4.58 -16.60
C LEU A 179 13.53 -4.55 -16.00
N VAL A 180 14.35 -5.56 -16.24
CA VAL A 180 15.72 -5.67 -15.67
C VAL A 180 16.58 -4.43 -15.95
N SER A 181 16.38 -3.76 -17.09
CA SER A 181 17.13 -2.55 -17.46
C SER A 181 16.42 -1.23 -17.12
N SER A 182 15.19 -1.29 -16.62
CA SER A 182 14.33 -0.13 -16.39
C SER A 182 14.00 0.10 -14.92
N VAL A 183 14.22 -0.91 -14.07
CA VAL A 183 13.93 -0.88 -12.64
C VAL A 183 15.12 -1.49 -11.92
N ASP A 184 15.76 -0.69 -11.06
CA ASP A 184 16.82 -1.19 -10.20
C ASP A 184 16.27 -2.23 -9.21
N PRO A 185 17.07 -3.22 -8.76
CA PRO A 185 16.63 -4.15 -7.72
C PRO A 185 16.12 -3.42 -6.48
N ILE A 186 14.93 -3.78 -6.02
CA ILE A 186 14.20 -3.08 -4.97
C ILE A 186 14.51 -3.77 -3.63
N PRO A 187 15.07 -3.06 -2.64
CA PRO A 187 15.28 -3.62 -1.31
C PRO A 187 13.93 -3.90 -0.63
N ILE A 188 13.75 -5.13 -0.13
CA ILE A 188 12.53 -5.59 0.54
C ILE A 188 12.84 -6.35 1.84
N GLY A 189 11.85 -6.39 2.73
CA GLY A 189 11.87 -7.23 3.94
C GLY A 189 11.54 -8.70 3.63
N SER A 190 11.23 -9.47 4.67
CA SER A 190 10.71 -10.85 4.51
C SER A 190 9.30 -10.92 3.93
N ALA A 191 8.63 -9.78 3.80
CA ALA A 191 7.40 -9.66 3.04
C ALA A 191 7.41 -8.37 2.21
N ALA A 192 6.75 -8.40 1.06
CA ALA A 192 6.51 -7.23 0.22
C ALA A 192 5.17 -7.36 -0.50
N THR A 193 4.44 -6.25 -0.61
CA THR A 193 3.20 -6.17 -1.39
C THR A 193 3.51 -5.59 -2.77
N ILE A 194 3.22 -6.35 -3.82
CA ILE A 194 3.43 -5.96 -5.22
C ILE A 194 2.07 -5.77 -5.85
N GLU A 195 1.84 -4.63 -6.50
CA GLU A 195 0.55 -4.33 -7.11
C GLU A 195 0.71 -3.81 -8.52
N LEU A 196 -0.26 -4.13 -9.37
CA LEU A 196 -0.34 -3.63 -10.73
C LEU A 196 -1.58 -2.74 -10.86
N TRP A 197 -1.37 -1.59 -11.49
CA TRP A 197 -2.38 -0.56 -11.65
C TRP A 197 -2.45 -0.09 -13.09
N GLU A 198 -3.64 0.29 -13.53
CA GLU A 198 -3.86 1.12 -14.70
C GLU A 198 -4.01 2.58 -14.29
N GLN A 199 -3.38 3.49 -15.02
CA GLN A 199 -3.56 4.92 -14.87
C GLN A 199 -4.52 5.46 -15.94
N ASP A 200 -5.68 5.95 -15.50
CA ASP A 200 -6.54 6.82 -16.29
C ASP A 200 -6.46 8.28 -15.78
N SER A 201 -6.98 9.19 -16.57
CA SER A 201 -7.14 10.62 -16.30
C SER A 201 -7.94 10.92 -15.03
N ASN A 202 -8.93 10.08 -14.73
CA ASN A 202 -9.87 10.31 -13.63
C ASN A 202 -9.55 9.47 -12.39
N ARG A 203 -9.21 8.19 -12.58
CA ARG A 203 -9.00 7.20 -11.51
C ARG A 203 -7.92 6.22 -11.92
N ASN A 204 -7.14 5.72 -10.96
CA ASN A 204 -6.28 4.57 -11.23
C ASN A 204 -7.04 3.29 -10.88
N ASP A 205 -7.06 2.31 -11.77
CA ASP A 205 -7.75 1.05 -11.55
C ASP A 205 -6.74 -0.01 -11.10
N LYS A 206 -7.04 -0.72 -10.01
CA LYS A 206 -6.21 -1.83 -9.55
C LYS A 206 -6.47 -3.07 -10.40
N PHE A 207 -5.42 -3.61 -11.03
CA PHE A 207 -5.47 -4.93 -11.67
C PHE A 207 -5.26 -6.08 -10.69
N GLY A 208 -4.66 -5.82 -9.54
CA GLY A 208 -4.53 -6.81 -8.47
C GLY A 208 -3.28 -6.59 -7.63
N SER A 209 -3.17 -7.39 -6.58
CA SER A 209 -2.03 -7.39 -5.66
C SER A 209 -1.54 -8.81 -5.40
N PHE A 210 -0.27 -8.92 -5.02
CA PHE A 210 0.37 -10.14 -4.58
C PHE A 210 1.29 -9.84 -3.40
N THR A 211 1.18 -10.64 -2.34
CA THR A 211 2.08 -10.53 -1.18
C THR A 211 3.15 -11.63 -1.30
N LEU A 212 4.37 -11.21 -1.60
CA LEU A 212 5.54 -12.07 -1.53
C LEU A 212 5.92 -12.27 -0.07
N VAL A 213 6.08 -13.52 0.36
CA VAL A 213 6.56 -13.87 1.71
C VAL A 213 7.77 -14.78 1.60
N ILE A 214 8.90 -14.32 2.13
CA ILE A 214 10.19 -15.00 2.15
C ILE A 214 10.36 -15.64 3.52
N ARG A 215 10.17 -16.95 3.56
CA ARG A 215 10.32 -17.79 4.76
C ARG A 215 11.69 -18.48 4.76
N SER A 216 12.01 -19.17 5.84
CA SER A 216 13.28 -19.90 5.99
C SER A 216 13.48 -21.01 4.95
N ASP A 217 12.39 -21.51 4.35
CA ASP A 217 12.37 -22.52 3.30
C ASP A 217 12.29 -21.92 1.88
N PHE A 218 12.41 -20.59 1.73
CA PHE A 218 12.38 -19.93 0.43
C PHE A 218 13.59 -20.35 -0.41
N ASN A 219 13.34 -20.86 -1.62
CA ASN A 219 14.38 -21.31 -2.53
C ASN A 219 14.71 -20.22 -3.56
N PHE A 220 15.84 -19.54 -3.36
CA PHE A 220 16.31 -18.45 -4.24
C PHE A 220 16.81 -18.91 -5.61
N ASP A 221 17.16 -20.20 -5.76
CA ASP A 221 17.69 -20.76 -7.01
C ASP A 221 16.59 -21.31 -7.92
N ARG A 222 15.37 -21.47 -7.40
CA ARG A 222 14.24 -22.00 -8.17
C ARG A 222 13.58 -20.88 -8.99
N PRO A 223 13.28 -21.12 -10.28
CA PRO A 223 12.40 -20.23 -11.03
C PRO A 223 11.06 -20.06 -10.31
N LEU A 224 10.71 -18.82 -10.02
CA LEU A 224 9.43 -18.48 -9.40
C LEU A 224 8.35 -18.49 -10.49
N ASP A 225 7.15 -18.96 -10.11
CA ASP A 225 5.98 -18.84 -10.96
C ASP A 225 5.65 -17.34 -11.15
N PRO A 226 5.26 -16.92 -12.37
CA PRO A 226 4.88 -15.54 -12.60
C PRO A 226 3.65 -15.18 -11.76
N ILE A 227 3.64 -13.96 -11.22
CA ILE A 227 2.46 -13.39 -10.59
C ILE A 227 1.45 -13.06 -11.68
N ARG A 228 0.23 -13.56 -11.55
CA ARG A 228 -0.87 -13.23 -12.45
C ARG A 228 -1.76 -12.16 -11.83
N PHE A 229 -1.84 -11.01 -12.47
CA PHE A 229 -2.80 -9.95 -12.16
C PHE A 229 -4.01 -10.08 -13.09
N HIS A 230 -5.19 -9.91 -12.52
CA HIS A 230 -6.47 -9.96 -13.23
C HIS A 230 -7.44 -8.99 -12.53
N ARG A 231 -8.10 -8.12 -13.29
CA ARG A 231 -9.01 -7.12 -12.72
C ARG A 231 -10.10 -7.83 -11.89
N ASP A 232 -10.25 -7.43 -10.63
CA ASP A 232 -11.32 -7.95 -9.77
C ASP A 232 -12.69 -7.49 -10.29
N LYS A 233 -13.66 -8.42 -10.24
CA LYS A 233 -15.02 -8.42 -10.82
C LYS A 233 -15.67 -7.05 -11.09
N GLY A 234 -16.19 -6.86 -12.31
CA GLY A 234 -17.29 -5.92 -12.55
C GLY A 234 -17.48 -5.35 -13.97
N ILE A 235 -16.52 -5.51 -14.88
CA ILE A 235 -16.58 -4.93 -16.23
C ILE A 235 -16.11 -5.96 -17.25
N THR A 236 -16.81 -6.05 -18.38
CA THR A 236 -16.52 -6.95 -19.50
C THR A 236 -15.19 -6.58 -20.15
N GLY A 237 -14.18 -7.47 -20.06
CA GLY A 237 -12.83 -7.30 -20.62
C GLY A 237 -11.76 -7.69 -19.59
N ASP A 238 -11.39 -8.97 -19.56
CA ASP A 238 -10.55 -9.54 -18.48
C ASP A 238 -9.06 -9.26 -18.72
N ALA A 239 -8.65 -8.00 -18.55
CA ALA A 239 -7.24 -7.64 -18.66
C ALA A 239 -6.39 -8.52 -17.73
N THR A 240 -5.39 -9.16 -18.32
CA THR A 240 -4.55 -10.15 -17.65
C THR A 240 -3.09 -9.84 -17.88
N TYR A 241 -2.33 -9.78 -16.79
CA TYR A 241 -0.89 -9.52 -16.83
C TYR A 241 -0.12 -10.59 -16.06
N ASN A 242 1.03 -10.98 -16.60
CA ASN A 242 1.97 -11.86 -15.90
C ASN A 242 3.26 -11.09 -15.61
N LEU A 243 3.61 -10.97 -14.33
CA LEU A 243 4.87 -10.39 -13.88
C LEU A 243 5.85 -11.50 -13.50
N TYR A 244 6.99 -11.49 -14.17
CA TYR A 244 8.13 -12.34 -13.84
C TYR A 244 9.09 -11.55 -12.96
N TYR A 245 9.59 -12.19 -11.91
CA TYR A 245 10.43 -11.56 -10.91
C TYR A 245 11.43 -12.57 -10.33
N ARG A 246 12.44 -12.04 -9.63
CA ARG A 246 13.45 -12.81 -8.90
C ARG A 246 13.68 -12.16 -7.55
N VAL A 247 14.13 -12.97 -6.60
CA VAL A 247 14.49 -12.52 -5.26
C VAL A 247 15.90 -13.03 -4.99
N THR A 248 16.76 -12.18 -4.45
CA THR A 248 18.10 -12.57 -3.99
C THR A 248 18.35 -12.02 -2.59
N PRO A 249 19.16 -12.66 -1.75
CA PRO A 249 19.69 -12.03 -0.55
C PRO A 249 20.41 -10.72 -0.87
N SER A 250 20.25 -9.69 -0.04
CA SER A 250 21.10 -8.50 -0.08
C SER A 250 22.44 -8.87 0.54
N SER A 251 23.50 -8.89 -0.26
CA SER A 251 24.88 -9.11 0.18
C SER A 251 25.39 -8.01 1.09
#